data_AF-A0A9D8V0S9-F1
#
_entry.id   AF-A0A9D8V0S9-F1
#
_cell.length_a   1.000
_cell.length_b   1.000
_cell.length_c   1.000
_cell.angle_alpha   90.00
_cell.angle_beta   90.00
_cell.angle_gamma   90.00
#
_symmetry.space_group_name_H-M   'P 1'
#
loop_
_entity.id
_entity.type
_entity.pdbx_description
1 polymer ?
#
loop_
_entity_poly.entity_id
_entity_poly.type
_entity_poly.pdbx_seq_one_letter_code
_entity_poly.pdbx_strand_id
1 'polypeptide(L)'
;MADQSGTEEARSESRAGEDGRVMPAARPAINMADREPQPPFRFLIPIMLVLLIPLMHATALGDVLLRNNWLMLGLGGAIFSLFMFVSGIRLQAGERSEALGMASWSLLIAYLLHQFEEFGVDLYGNLNALPAYVNGQLAEQLSHTPIMLTEFSVYRINTLGIWVPFLLAIWAGHRFPWMGLAVAGLMLTNAAVHIGLAFMMREYNPGLATALLLFLPLSLRYFIVSNNKTDAGWGAALIGIAFGLATHAALPALTVRLSEPAWTAEMVLLLAALILSPVVGNLLYRLMARKA
;
A
#
# COMPACT_ATOMS: atom_id res chain seq x y z
N MET A 1 -6.94 -68.43 -33.64
CA MET A 1 -6.01 -67.29 -33.55
C MET A 1 -6.47 -66.45 -32.39
N ALA A 2 -5.66 -66.41 -31.34
CA ALA A 2 -5.90 -65.64 -30.12
C ALA A 2 -5.68 -64.15 -30.40
N ASP A 3 -6.44 -63.28 -29.74
CA ASP A 3 -5.86 -62.30 -28.80
C ASP A 3 -6.97 -61.68 -27.93
N GLN A 4 -6.78 -61.75 -26.61
CA GLN A 4 -7.53 -61.05 -25.58
C GLN A 4 -6.53 -60.07 -24.93
N SER A 5 -6.78 -58.78 -25.04
CA SER A 5 -6.19 -57.75 -24.17
C SER A 5 -7.25 -56.67 -23.98
N GLY A 6 -7.58 -56.19 -22.79
CA GLY A 6 -6.90 -56.22 -21.51
C GLY A 6 -7.16 -54.86 -20.88
N THR A 7 -8.26 -54.75 -20.13
CA THR A 7 -8.67 -53.56 -19.38
C THR A 7 -7.74 -53.35 -18.19
N GLU A 8 -6.89 -52.31 -18.23
CA GLU A 8 -6.16 -51.83 -17.05
C GLU A 8 -7.02 -50.83 -16.27
N GLU A 9 -7.84 -51.34 -15.36
CA GLU A 9 -8.31 -50.58 -14.19
C GLU A 9 -7.15 -50.40 -13.22
N ALA A 10 -6.66 -49.17 -13.11
CA ALA A 10 -5.69 -48.77 -12.09
C ALA A 10 -6.32 -48.87 -10.68
N ARG A 11 -6.15 -50.01 -10.03
CA ARG A 11 -6.41 -50.18 -8.59
C ARG A 11 -5.41 -49.35 -7.80
N SER A 12 -5.88 -48.25 -7.20
CA SER A 12 -5.13 -47.59 -6.11
C SER A 12 -5.30 -48.42 -4.83
N GLU A 13 -4.30 -49.23 -4.50
CA GLU A 13 -4.26 -49.94 -3.22
C GLU A 13 -4.01 -48.93 -2.08
N SER A 14 -5.09 -48.58 -1.38
CA SER A 14 -5.04 -47.96 -0.06
C SER A 14 -4.54 -48.99 0.95
N ARG A 15 -3.25 -48.97 1.30
CA ARG A 15 -2.73 -49.69 2.46
C ARG A 15 -3.21 -49.01 3.75
N ALA A 16 -4.18 -49.61 4.41
CA ALA A 16 -4.56 -49.26 5.78
C ALA A 16 -3.41 -49.67 6.73
N GLY A 17 -2.88 -48.71 7.47
CA GLY A 17 -1.98 -48.99 8.60
C GLY A 17 -2.78 -49.55 9.79
N GLU A 18 -2.13 -50.38 10.62
CA GLU A 18 -2.70 -51.09 11.78
C GLU A 18 -3.32 -50.21 12.90
N ASP A 19 -3.45 -48.89 12.72
CA ASP A 19 -4.10 -47.96 13.68
C ASP A 19 -5.31 -47.21 13.09
N GLY A 20 -5.86 -47.63 11.94
CA GLY A 20 -7.08 -47.02 11.36
C GLY A 20 -6.96 -45.54 10.97
N ARG A 21 -5.78 -44.92 11.09
CA ARG A 21 -5.50 -43.56 10.63
C ARG A 21 -5.18 -43.58 9.15
N VAL A 22 -5.99 -42.89 8.37
CA VAL A 22 -5.69 -42.57 6.96
C VAL A 22 -4.45 -41.67 6.95
N MET A 23 -3.30 -42.23 6.53
CA MET A 23 -2.11 -41.44 6.27
C MET A 23 -2.43 -40.43 5.16
N PRO A 24 -2.17 -39.12 5.36
CA PRO A 24 -2.31 -38.16 4.28
C PRO A 24 -1.41 -38.57 3.12
N ALA A 25 -1.96 -38.60 1.91
CA ALA A 25 -1.20 -38.91 0.70
C ALA A 25 0.08 -38.08 0.66
N ALA A 26 1.23 -38.75 0.43
CA ALA A 26 2.52 -38.09 0.31
C ALA A 26 2.40 -36.94 -0.70
N ARG A 27 2.70 -35.71 -0.27
CA ARG A 27 2.72 -34.56 -1.17
C ARG A 27 3.69 -34.89 -2.31
N PRO A 28 3.28 -34.78 -3.58
CA PRO A 28 4.17 -35.04 -4.69
C PRO A 28 5.42 -34.17 -4.54
N ALA A 29 6.58 -34.78 -4.70
CA ALA A 29 7.85 -34.09 -4.66
C ALA A 29 7.81 -32.97 -5.70
N ILE A 30 7.88 -31.72 -5.26
CA ILE A 30 7.91 -30.58 -6.17
C ILE A 30 9.24 -30.66 -6.90
N ASN A 31 9.19 -31.04 -8.17
CA ASN A 31 10.35 -31.06 -9.04
C ASN A 31 10.85 -29.61 -9.21
N MET A 32 12.06 -29.33 -8.72
CA MET A 32 12.64 -27.99 -8.77
C MET A 32 12.89 -27.52 -10.21
N ALA A 33 12.87 -28.45 -11.18
CA ALA A 33 12.99 -28.16 -12.61
C ALA A 33 11.72 -27.57 -13.24
N ASP A 34 10.55 -27.71 -12.60
CA ASP A 34 9.25 -27.23 -13.11
C ASP A 34 8.93 -25.79 -12.64
N ARG A 35 9.84 -25.16 -11.90
CA ARG A 35 9.71 -23.73 -11.57
C ARG A 35 10.07 -22.92 -12.79
N GLU A 36 9.05 -22.35 -13.46
CA GLU A 36 9.30 -21.28 -14.43
C GLU A 36 10.23 -20.23 -13.79
N PRO A 37 11.38 -19.93 -14.40
CA PRO A 37 12.27 -18.90 -13.93
C PRO A 37 11.51 -17.56 -13.96
N GLN A 38 11.23 -17.04 -12.77
CA GLN A 38 10.54 -15.76 -12.62
C GLN A 38 11.48 -14.67 -13.11
N PRO A 39 11.11 -13.90 -14.16
CA PRO A 39 12.03 -12.95 -14.76
C PRO A 39 12.39 -11.85 -13.73
N PRO A 40 13.69 -11.60 -13.50
CA PRO A 40 14.18 -10.73 -12.41
C PRO A 40 13.69 -9.28 -12.52
N PHE A 41 13.33 -8.85 -13.73
CA PHE A 41 12.89 -7.49 -14.05
C PHE A 41 11.64 -7.05 -13.26
N ARG A 42 10.78 -7.99 -12.84
CA ARG A 42 9.44 -7.67 -12.29
C ARG A 42 9.47 -7.26 -10.82
N PHE A 43 10.47 -7.71 -10.06
CA PHE A 43 10.69 -7.28 -8.67
C PHE A 43 11.52 -5.99 -8.56
N LEU A 44 12.29 -5.66 -9.61
CA LEU A 44 13.21 -4.53 -9.58
C LEU A 44 12.48 -3.19 -9.65
N ILE A 45 11.36 -3.09 -10.37
CA ILE A 45 10.67 -1.80 -10.56
C ILE A 45 10.27 -1.17 -9.20
N PRO A 46 9.52 -1.84 -8.30
CA PRO A 46 9.18 -1.25 -7.01
C PRO A 46 10.40 -0.92 -6.16
N ILE A 47 11.43 -1.78 -6.17
CA ILE A 47 12.67 -1.54 -5.41
C ILE A 47 13.40 -0.31 -5.94
N MET A 48 13.55 -0.21 -7.26
CA MET A 48 14.16 0.94 -7.92
C MET A 48 13.41 2.22 -7.57
N LEU A 49 12.07 2.21 -7.58
CA LEU A 49 11.27 3.38 -7.20
C LEU A 49 11.39 3.71 -5.70
N VAL A 50 11.38 2.71 -4.82
CA VAL A 50 11.62 2.89 -3.38
C VAL A 50 12.97 3.54 -3.09
N LEU A 51 14.00 3.25 -3.89
CA LEU A 51 15.33 3.84 -3.74
C LEU A 51 15.48 5.18 -4.47
N LEU A 52 14.85 5.33 -5.63
CA LEU A 52 14.94 6.52 -6.46
C LEU A 52 14.31 7.73 -5.79
N ILE A 53 13.14 7.58 -5.15
CA ILE A 53 12.44 8.71 -4.54
C ILE A 53 13.29 9.36 -3.43
N PRO A 54 13.79 8.64 -2.40
CA PRO A 54 14.68 9.22 -1.41
C PRO A 54 15.97 9.78 -2.01
N LEU A 55 16.53 9.12 -3.03
CA LEU A 55 17.73 9.61 -3.71
C LEU A 55 17.47 10.95 -4.42
N MET A 56 16.29 11.13 -5.02
CA MET A 56 15.91 12.41 -5.62
C MET A 56 15.88 13.52 -4.56
N HIS A 57 15.28 13.28 -3.39
CA HIS A 57 15.31 14.24 -2.26
C HIS A 57 16.74 14.54 -1.75
N ALA A 58 17.67 13.60 -1.88
CA ALA A 58 19.06 13.77 -1.44
C ALA A 58 19.93 14.56 -2.43
N THR A 59 19.44 14.86 -3.64
CA THR A 59 20.19 15.59 -4.67
C THR A 59 19.50 16.91 -5.00
N ALA A 60 20.28 17.96 -5.24
CA ALA A 60 19.71 19.28 -5.57
C ALA A 60 18.82 19.25 -6.83
N LEU A 61 19.24 18.51 -7.86
CA LEU A 61 18.45 18.35 -9.08
C LEU A 61 17.16 17.55 -8.82
N GLY A 62 17.25 16.43 -8.12
CA GLY A 62 16.09 15.58 -7.84
C GLY A 62 15.06 16.29 -6.96
N ASP A 63 15.50 17.05 -5.96
CA ASP A 63 14.62 17.82 -5.07
C ASP A 63 13.86 18.90 -5.85
N VAL A 64 14.55 19.66 -6.71
CA VAL A 64 13.91 20.66 -7.58
C VAL A 64 12.91 20.01 -8.54
N LEU A 65 13.25 18.87 -9.14
CA LEU A 65 12.34 18.15 -10.04
C LEU A 65 11.10 17.66 -9.30
N LEU A 66 11.24 17.07 -8.12
CA LEU A 66 10.12 16.62 -7.31
C LEU A 66 9.26 17.79 -6.86
N ARG A 67 9.84 18.80 -6.22
CA ARG A 67 9.10 19.95 -5.71
C ARG A 67 8.20 20.58 -6.78
N ASN A 68 8.74 20.76 -7.99
CA ASN A 68 8.02 21.43 -9.07
C ASN A 68 7.07 20.51 -9.87
N ASN A 69 7.27 19.18 -9.84
CA ASN A 69 6.58 18.27 -10.76
C ASN A 69 5.99 17.02 -10.11
N TRP A 70 6.09 16.84 -8.79
CA TRP A 70 5.68 15.60 -8.11
C TRP A 70 4.24 15.20 -8.46
N LEU A 71 3.34 16.15 -8.60
CA LEU A 71 1.94 15.88 -8.92
C LEU A 71 1.78 15.24 -10.31
N MET A 72 2.45 15.79 -11.32
CA MET A 72 2.42 15.26 -12.68
C MET A 72 3.19 13.96 -12.80
N LEU A 73 4.29 13.82 -12.06
CA LEU A 73 5.00 12.54 -11.92
C LEU A 73 4.11 11.48 -11.27
N GLY A 74 3.32 11.86 -10.26
CA GLY A 74 2.33 11.00 -9.62
C GLY A 74 1.23 10.57 -10.57
N LEU A 75 0.63 11.51 -11.32
CA LEU A 75 -0.41 11.21 -12.31
C LEU A 75 0.12 10.31 -13.44
N GLY A 76 1.30 10.63 -13.99
CA GLY A 76 1.97 9.78 -14.97
C GLY A 76 2.28 8.39 -14.40
N GLY A 77 2.71 8.33 -13.13
CA GLY A 77 2.89 7.10 -12.38
C GLY A 77 1.61 6.29 -12.22
N ALA A 78 0.46 6.95 -11.99
CA ALA A 78 -0.85 6.30 -11.90
C ALA A 78 -1.26 5.67 -13.23
N ILE A 79 -1.12 6.41 -14.34
CA ILE A 79 -1.42 5.93 -15.69
C ILE A 79 -0.52 4.75 -16.05
N PHE A 80 0.79 4.87 -15.83
CA PHE A 80 1.73 3.78 -16.05
C PHE A 80 1.39 2.57 -15.18
N SER A 81 1.09 2.78 -13.91
CA SER A 81 0.69 1.72 -12.98
C SER A 81 -0.60 1.03 -13.39
N LEU A 82 -1.58 1.77 -13.89
CA LEU A 82 -2.84 1.22 -14.41
C LEU A 82 -2.61 0.39 -15.68
N PHE A 83 -1.76 0.87 -16.60
CA PHE A 83 -1.37 0.11 -17.77
C PHE A 83 -0.68 -1.22 -17.37
N MET A 84 0.24 -1.17 -16.42
CA MET A 84 0.88 -2.38 -15.87
C MET A 84 -0.12 -3.32 -15.21
N PHE A 85 -1.13 -2.78 -14.52
CA PHE A 85 -2.19 -3.55 -13.88
C PHE A 85 -3.09 -4.26 -14.89
N VAL A 86 -3.54 -3.55 -15.93
CA VAL A 86 -4.47 -4.08 -16.96
C VAL A 86 -3.78 -5.05 -17.94
N SER A 87 -2.48 -4.87 -18.19
CA SER A 87 -1.72 -5.77 -19.08
C SER A 87 -1.50 -7.18 -18.50
N GLY A 88 -1.99 -7.46 -17.29
CA GLY A 88 -1.89 -8.79 -16.66
C GLY A 88 -0.47 -9.16 -16.23
N ILE A 89 0.42 -8.16 -16.12
CA ILE A 89 1.81 -8.39 -15.71
C ILE A 89 1.83 -8.75 -14.23
N ARG A 90 2.24 -10.00 -13.94
CA ARG A 90 2.40 -10.50 -12.58
C ARG A 90 3.63 -9.87 -11.92
N LEU A 91 3.44 -9.23 -10.77
CA LEU A 91 4.52 -8.54 -10.04
C LEU A 91 5.30 -9.46 -9.09
N GLN A 92 4.71 -10.59 -8.70
CA GLN A 92 5.29 -11.48 -7.69
C GLN A 92 5.06 -12.94 -8.04
N ALA A 93 5.96 -13.79 -7.55
CA ALA A 93 5.87 -15.23 -7.66
C ALA A 93 4.88 -15.79 -6.63
N GLY A 94 3.95 -16.62 -7.09
CA GLY A 94 2.96 -17.31 -6.26
C GLY A 94 1.68 -16.50 -6.05
N GLU A 95 0.54 -17.21 -6.16
CA GLU A 95 -0.80 -16.64 -6.18
C GLU A 95 -1.11 -15.71 -4.99
N ARG A 96 -0.71 -16.10 -3.77
CA ARG A 96 -0.95 -15.29 -2.56
C ARG A 96 -0.20 -13.96 -2.60
N SER A 97 1.07 -14.01 -3.01
CA SER A 97 1.94 -12.83 -3.07
C SER A 97 1.51 -11.90 -4.18
N GLU A 98 1.06 -12.46 -5.30
CA GLU A 98 0.48 -11.74 -6.41
C GLU A 98 -0.83 -11.05 -6.02
N ALA A 99 -1.76 -11.73 -5.38
CA ALA A 99 -3.04 -11.15 -4.96
C ALA A 99 -2.86 -9.94 -4.04
N LEU A 100 -1.95 -10.03 -3.05
CA LEU A 100 -1.65 -8.92 -2.15
C LEU A 100 -0.87 -7.81 -2.86
N GLY A 101 0.09 -8.16 -3.72
CA GLY A 101 0.83 -7.19 -4.52
C GLY A 101 -0.09 -6.38 -5.42
N MET A 102 -1.00 -7.04 -6.13
CA MET A 102 -2.02 -6.40 -6.98
C MET A 102 -3.00 -5.55 -6.16
N ALA A 103 -3.42 -6.04 -5.00
CA ALA A 103 -4.26 -5.25 -4.10
C ALA A 103 -3.53 -3.97 -3.66
N SER A 104 -2.29 -4.07 -3.16
CA SER A 104 -1.45 -2.91 -2.81
C SER A 104 -1.22 -1.96 -4.00
N TRP A 105 -1.06 -2.52 -5.21
CA TRP A 105 -0.90 -1.73 -6.43
C TRP A 105 -2.15 -0.90 -6.75
N SER A 106 -3.34 -1.47 -6.57
CA SER A 106 -4.59 -0.72 -6.72
C SER A 106 -4.72 0.41 -5.68
N LEU A 107 -4.19 0.20 -4.46
CA LEU A 107 -4.15 1.25 -3.45
C LEU A 107 -3.25 2.41 -3.89
N LEU A 108 -2.06 2.12 -4.46
CA LEU A 108 -1.15 3.15 -4.96
C LEU A 108 -1.79 3.96 -6.09
N ILE A 109 -2.40 3.30 -7.09
CA ILE A 109 -3.10 3.98 -8.18
C ILE A 109 -4.16 4.92 -7.62
N ALA A 110 -5.00 4.42 -6.71
CA ALA A 110 -6.03 5.23 -6.07
C ALA A 110 -5.44 6.46 -5.36
N TYR A 111 -4.35 6.28 -4.62
CA TYR A 111 -3.71 7.38 -3.88
C TYR A 111 -3.13 8.45 -4.79
N LEU A 112 -2.50 8.05 -5.90
CA LEU A 112 -1.98 9.00 -6.88
C LEU A 112 -3.10 9.81 -7.56
N LEU A 113 -4.25 9.18 -7.82
CA LEU A 113 -5.44 9.87 -8.34
C LEU A 113 -6.07 10.80 -7.30
N HIS A 114 -6.11 10.40 -6.03
CA HIS A 114 -6.60 11.23 -4.94
C HIS A 114 -5.73 12.47 -4.72
N GLN A 115 -4.40 12.31 -4.73
CA GLN A 115 -3.47 13.45 -4.69
C GLN A 115 -3.71 14.42 -5.86
N PHE A 116 -4.06 13.90 -7.04
CA PHE A 116 -4.42 14.73 -8.18
C PHE A 116 -5.73 15.50 -7.96
N GLU A 117 -6.74 14.92 -7.30
CA GLU A 117 -7.93 15.66 -6.89
C GLU A 117 -7.61 16.77 -5.88
N GLU A 118 -6.82 16.46 -4.85
CA GLU A 118 -6.51 17.38 -3.75
C GLU A 118 -5.63 18.57 -4.19
N PHE A 119 -4.57 18.29 -4.95
CA PHE A 119 -3.50 19.25 -5.27
C PHE A 119 -3.45 19.64 -6.75
N GLY A 120 -4.21 18.95 -7.60
CA GLY A 120 -4.29 19.22 -9.04
C GLY A 120 -5.57 19.95 -9.38
N VAL A 121 -6.64 19.19 -9.59
CA VAL A 121 -7.96 19.73 -9.94
C VAL A 121 -9.03 18.98 -9.16
N ASP A 122 -9.82 19.72 -8.38
CA ASP A 122 -10.90 19.13 -7.59
C ASP A 122 -12.13 18.81 -8.47
N LEU A 123 -13.18 18.24 -7.86
CA LEU A 123 -14.42 17.88 -8.58
C LEU A 123 -15.11 19.08 -9.26
N TYR A 124 -14.88 20.30 -8.77
CA TYR A 124 -15.46 21.53 -9.28
C TYR A 124 -14.55 22.27 -10.27
N GLY A 125 -13.37 21.72 -10.57
CA GLY A 125 -12.42 22.33 -11.49
C GLY A 125 -11.47 23.34 -10.83
N ASN A 126 -11.46 23.46 -9.51
CA ASN A 126 -10.55 24.36 -8.81
C ASN A 126 -9.14 23.76 -8.76
N LEU A 127 -8.14 24.59 -9.07
CA LEU A 127 -6.75 24.16 -9.06
C LEU A 127 -6.15 24.22 -7.66
N ASN A 128 -5.45 23.16 -7.25
CA ASN A 128 -4.73 23.08 -5.97
C ASN A 128 -5.60 23.51 -4.77
N ALA A 129 -6.80 22.94 -4.69
CA ALA A 129 -7.86 23.41 -3.79
C ALA A 129 -7.62 23.02 -2.33
N LEU A 130 -6.98 21.88 -2.04
CA LEU A 130 -6.85 21.40 -0.67
C LEU A 130 -6.03 22.35 0.23
N PRO A 131 -4.86 22.88 -0.18
CA PRO A 131 -4.12 23.84 0.65
C PRO A 131 -4.94 25.08 1.02
N ALA A 132 -5.75 25.60 0.08
CA ALA A 132 -6.62 26.75 0.34
C ALA A 132 -7.73 26.39 1.34
N TYR A 133 -8.36 25.22 1.17
CA TYR A 133 -9.37 24.72 2.09
C TYR A 133 -8.82 24.52 3.52
N VAL A 134 -7.66 23.86 3.63
CA VAL A 134 -7.06 23.52 4.93
C VAL A 134 -6.50 24.74 5.64
N ASN A 135 -5.68 25.56 4.96
CA ASN A 135 -5.03 26.71 5.58
C ASN A 135 -5.98 27.90 5.80
N GLY A 136 -7.12 27.94 5.11
CA GLY A 136 -8.16 28.95 5.30
C GLY A 136 -9.28 28.42 6.18
N GLN A 137 -10.26 27.78 5.56
CA GLN A 137 -11.52 27.40 6.18
C GLN A 137 -11.34 26.44 7.36
N LEU A 138 -10.50 25.41 7.21
CA LEU A 138 -10.31 24.43 8.27
C LEU A 138 -9.49 24.98 9.44
N ALA A 139 -8.44 25.74 9.15
CA ALA A 139 -7.59 26.36 10.18
C ALA A 139 -8.36 27.37 11.05
N GLU A 140 -9.28 28.14 10.45
CA GLU A 140 -10.16 29.05 11.18
C GLU A 140 -11.08 28.30 12.15
N GLN A 141 -11.63 27.16 11.73
CA GLN A 141 -12.55 26.38 12.55
C GLN A 141 -11.87 25.47 13.57
N LEU A 142 -10.63 25.04 13.33
CA LEU A 142 -9.85 24.15 14.19
C LEU A 142 -8.74 24.89 14.94
N SER A 143 -8.94 26.16 15.30
CA SER A 143 -8.01 27.18 15.82
C SER A 143 -6.93 26.75 16.86
N HIS A 144 -7.01 25.56 17.44
CA HIS A 144 -6.06 24.98 18.38
C HIS A 144 -5.11 23.93 17.79
N THR A 145 -5.29 23.55 16.52
CA THR A 145 -4.49 22.54 15.84
C THR A 145 -3.52 23.21 14.88
N PRO A 146 -2.19 23.15 15.12
CA PRO A 146 -1.23 23.73 14.18
C PRO A 146 -1.19 22.85 12.93
N ILE A 147 -1.82 23.32 11.85
CA ILE A 147 -1.82 22.70 10.54
C ILE A 147 -1.29 23.71 9.51
N MET A 148 -0.37 23.28 8.66
CA MET A 148 0.15 24.16 7.60
C MET A 148 0.56 23.34 6.38
N LEU A 149 -0.28 23.39 5.35
CA LEU A 149 0.04 22.81 4.05
C LEU A 149 0.86 23.83 3.24
N THR A 150 2.19 23.68 3.30
CA THR A 150 3.10 24.40 2.41
C THR A 150 3.50 23.52 1.25
N GLU A 151 4.08 24.11 0.22
CA GLU A 151 4.69 23.36 -0.88
C GLU A 151 5.65 22.29 -0.34
N PHE A 152 6.55 22.67 0.57
CA PHE A 152 7.53 21.76 1.19
C PHE A 152 6.88 20.59 1.94
N SER A 153 5.90 20.86 2.81
CA SER A 153 5.29 19.79 3.59
C SER A 153 4.48 18.84 2.69
N VAL A 154 3.74 19.40 1.73
CA VAL A 154 2.92 18.64 0.78
C VAL A 154 3.76 17.69 -0.07
N TYR A 155 4.79 18.16 -0.79
CA TYR A 155 5.52 17.24 -1.69
C TYR A 155 6.31 16.20 -0.90
N ARG A 156 6.86 16.54 0.28
CA ARG A 156 7.61 15.59 1.12
C ARG A 156 6.70 14.50 1.69
N ILE A 157 5.56 14.87 2.26
CA ILE A 157 4.61 13.90 2.81
C ILE A 157 4.10 12.99 1.69
N ASN A 158 3.71 13.55 0.55
CA ASN A 158 3.14 12.75 -0.53
C ASN A 158 4.19 11.84 -1.18
N THR A 159 5.39 12.32 -1.47
CA THR A 159 6.40 11.50 -2.15
C THR A 159 7.11 10.52 -1.20
N LEU A 160 7.49 10.95 0.01
CA LEU A 160 8.18 10.06 0.97
C LEU A 160 7.21 9.34 1.89
N GLY A 161 6.29 10.06 2.51
CA GLY A 161 5.35 9.52 3.50
C GLY A 161 4.24 8.64 2.89
N ILE A 162 3.91 8.81 1.61
CA ILE A 162 2.89 8.01 0.93
C ILE A 162 3.50 7.09 -0.14
N TRP A 163 4.17 7.63 -1.17
CA TRP A 163 4.58 6.76 -2.29
C TRP A 163 5.53 5.64 -1.86
N VAL A 164 6.53 5.95 -1.01
CA VAL A 164 7.50 4.95 -0.57
C VAL A 164 6.83 3.82 0.23
N PRO A 165 6.00 4.06 1.27
CA PRO A 165 5.27 2.99 1.95
C PRO A 165 4.39 2.13 1.04
N PHE A 166 3.71 2.74 0.07
CA PHE A 166 2.86 2.00 -0.87
C PHE A 166 3.69 1.13 -1.82
N LEU A 167 4.80 1.65 -2.33
CA LEU A 167 5.76 0.87 -3.12
C LEU A 167 6.41 -0.26 -2.31
N LEU A 168 6.69 -0.03 -1.03
CA LEU A 168 7.14 -1.09 -0.12
C LEU A 168 6.06 -2.14 0.12
N ALA A 169 4.79 -1.76 0.26
CA ALA A 169 3.66 -2.69 0.40
C ALA A 169 3.48 -3.57 -0.85
N ILE A 170 3.63 -2.97 -2.02
CA ILE A 170 3.69 -3.68 -3.29
C ILE A 170 4.87 -4.66 -3.29
N TRP A 171 6.08 -4.20 -2.99
CA TRP A 171 7.26 -5.05 -3.02
C TRP A 171 7.19 -6.19 -2.00
N ALA A 172 6.62 -5.91 -0.82
CA ALA A 172 6.47 -6.85 0.28
C ALA A 172 5.53 -8.00 -0.06
N GLY A 173 4.35 -7.71 -0.61
CA GLY A 173 3.29 -8.69 -0.84
C GLY A 173 3.04 -9.58 0.39
N HIS A 174 2.97 -10.90 0.19
CA HIS A 174 2.76 -11.86 1.28
C HIS A 174 3.96 -11.99 2.23
N ARG A 175 5.17 -11.52 1.85
CA ARG A 175 6.36 -11.61 2.70
C ARG A 175 6.25 -10.67 3.90
N PHE A 176 5.66 -9.48 3.73
CA PHE A 176 5.46 -8.56 4.84
C PHE A 176 4.03 -8.00 4.82
N PRO A 177 3.01 -8.80 5.19
CA PRO A 177 1.60 -8.41 5.07
C PRO A 177 1.25 -7.13 5.84
N TRP A 178 1.98 -6.85 6.92
CA TRP A 178 1.82 -5.62 7.71
C TRP A 178 2.08 -4.34 6.93
N MET A 179 2.92 -4.35 5.89
CA MET A 179 3.12 -3.17 5.03
C MET A 179 1.84 -2.79 4.32
N GLY A 180 1.18 -3.76 3.69
CA GLY A 180 -0.06 -3.52 2.97
C GLY A 180 -1.23 -3.21 3.90
N LEU A 181 -1.31 -3.85 5.07
CA LEU A 181 -2.31 -3.52 6.09
C LEU A 181 -2.16 -2.08 6.61
N ALA A 182 -0.93 -1.62 6.83
CA ALA A 182 -0.65 -0.27 7.28
C ALA A 182 -1.09 0.78 6.24
N VAL A 183 -0.73 0.60 4.97
CA VAL A 183 -1.12 1.56 3.92
C VAL A 183 -2.62 1.51 3.61
N ALA A 184 -3.26 0.33 3.71
CA ALA A 184 -4.71 0.22 3.59
C ALA A 184 -5.43 0.92 4.73
N GLY A 185 -4.93 0.80 5.97
CA GLY A 185 -5.45 1.51 7.13
C GLY A 185 -5.24 3.02 7.04
N LEU A 186 -4.09 3.45 6.54
CA LEU A 186 -3.81 4.86 6.25
C LEU A 186 -4.82 5.41 5.24
N MET A 187 -5.02 4.72 4.12
CA MET A 187 -5.95 5.15 3.07
C MET A 187 -7.42 5.14 3.54
N LEU A 188 -7.83 4.13 4.31
CA LEU A 188 -9.17 4.09 4.91
C LEU A 188 -9.39 5.25 5.89
N THR A 189 -8.37 5.55 6.71
CA THR A 189 -8.42 6.68 7.64
C THR A 189 -8.54 7.99 6.89
N ASN A 190 -7.78 8.17 5.79
CA ASN A 190 -7.88 9.36 4.98
C ASN A 190 -9.30 9.53 4.41
N ALA A 191 -9.87 8.44 3.85
CA ALA A 191 -11.25 8.46 3.38
C ALA A 191 -12.24 8.88 4.49
N ALA A 192 -12.08 8.33 5.69
CA ALA A 192 -12.92 8.66 6.83
C ALA A 192 -12.80 10.13 7.26
N VAL A 193 -11.60 10.72 7.16
CA VAL A 193 -11.37 12.15 7.44
C VAL A 193 -12.12 13.01 6.42
N HIS A 194 -11.97 12.78 5.12
CA HIS A 194 -12.70 13.56 4.09
C HIS A 194 -14.21 13.43 4.22
N ILE A 195 -14.70 12.21 4.45
CA ILE A 195 -16.14 11.94 4.64
C ILE A 195 -16.63 12.62 5.93
N GLY A 196 -15.89 12.50 7.03
CA GLY A 196 -16.22 13.13 8.31
C GLY A 196 -16.27 14.65 8.21
N LEU A 197 -15.28 15.26 7.55
CA LEU A 197 -15.27 16.69 7.27
C LEU A 197 -16.45 17.09 6.41
N ALA A 198 -16.79 16.32 5.37
CA ALA A 198 -17.97 16.62 4.54
C ALA A 198 -19.27 16.62 5.35
N PHE A 199 -19.44 15.69 6.30
CA PHE A 199 -20.60 15.68 7.19
C PHE A 199 -20.60 16.83 8.20
N MET A 200 -19.46 17.12 8.81
CA MET A 200 -19.31 18.17 9.82
C MET A 200 -19.54 19.56 9.22
N MET A 201 -18.96 19.81 8.05
CA MET A 201 -18.97 21.08 7.34
C MET A 201 -20.19 21.23 6.42
N ARG A 202 -20.84 20.12 6.09
CA ARG A 202 -21.98 20.03 5.15
C ARG A 202 -21.66 20.55 3.76
N GLU A 203 -20.44 20.31 3.32
CA GLU A 203 -19.94 20.76 2.02
C GLU A 203 -18.95 19.75 1.43
N TYR A 204 -18.65 19.93 0.16
CA TYR A 204 -17.56 19.20 -0.49
C TYR A 204 -16.22 19.75 0.00
N ASN A 205 -15.28 18.86 0.29
CA ASN A 205 -13.88 19.20 0.49
C ASN A 205 -13.03 18.50 -0.59
N PRO A 206 -11.94 19.12 -1.07
CA PRO A 206 -11.06 18.54 -2.07
C PRO A 206 -10.55 17.17 -1.61
N GLY A 207 -10.72 16.14 -2.45
CA GLY A 207 -10.39 14.74 -2.11
C GLY A 207 -11.60 13.88 -1.75
N LEU A 208 -12.78 14.47 -1.48
CA LEU A 208 -13.99 13.72 -1.11
C LEU A 208 -14.46 12.77 -2.21
N ALA A 209 -14.34 13.14 -3.49
CA ALA A 209 -14.86 12.32 -4.58
C ALA A 209 -14.08 11.00 -4.68
N THR A 210 -12.76 11.07 -4.73
CA THR A 210 -11.89 9.89 -4.73
C THR A 210 -11.86 9.17 -3.38
N ALA A 211 -12.08 9.87 -2.26
CA ALA A 211 -12.28 9.22 -0.96
C ALA A 211 -13.44 8.22 -0.98
N LEU A 212 -14.60 8.65 -1.53
CA LEU A 212 -15.79 7.83 -1.65
C LEU A 212 -15.66 6.74 -2.74
N LEU A 213 -15.17 7.12 -3.91
CA LEU A 213 -15.19 6.25 -5.09
C LEU A 213 -14.01 5.28 -5.16
N LEU A 214 -12.86 5.63 -4.56
CA LEU A 214 -11.64 4.85 -4.66
C LEU A 214 -11.15 4.39 -3.29
N PHE A 215 -10.87 5.30 -2.35
CA PHE A 215 -10.21 4.94 -1.09
C PHE A 215 -11.05 4.00 -0.24
N LEU A 216 -12.30 4.36 0.02
CA LEU A 216 -13.19 3.54 0.84
C LEU A 216 -13.36 2.12 0.26
N PRO A 217 -13.78 1.90 -1.00
CA PRO A 217 -13.97 0.55 -1.51
C PRO A 217 -12.66 -0.24 -1.64
N LEU A 218 -11.56 0.39 -2.04
CA LEU A 218 -10.29 -0.33 -2.26
C LEU A 218 -9.59 -0.69 -0.95
N SER A 219 -9.66 0.15 0.08
CA SER A 219 -9.11 -0.17 1.40
C SER A 219 -9.88 -1.33 2.05
N LEU A 220 -11.21 -1.30 2.03
CA LEU A 220 -12.05 -2.40 2.52
C LEU A 220 -11.77 -3.70 1.76
N ARG A 221 -11.66 -3.62 0.42
CA ARG A 221 -11.29 -4.77 -0.40
C ARG A 221 -9.91 -5.32 -0.04
N TYR A 222 -8.93 -4.46 0.25
CA TYR A 222 -7.60 -4.92 0.67
C TYR A 222 -7.67 -5.73 1.96
N PHE A 223 -8.43 -5.28 2.97
CA PHE A 223 -8.58 -6.04 4.22
C PHE A 223 -9.24 -7.40 3.99
N ILE A 224 -10.25 -7.48 3.14
CA ILE A 224 -10.89 -8.75 2.76
C ILE A 224 -9.90 -9.68 2.06
N VAL A 225 -9.14 -9.18 1.08
CA VAL A 225 -8.12 -9.96 0.36
C VAL A 225 -7.03 -10.43 1.34
N SER A 226 -6.57 -9.56 2.23
CA SER A 226 -5.56 -9.87 3.23
C SER A 226 -6.02 -10.97 4.18
N ASN A 227 -7.25 -10.89 4.70
CA ASN A 227 -7.80 -11.91 5.57
C ASN A 227 -7.97 -13.26 4.85
N ASN A 228 -8.29 -13.26 3.56
CA ASN A 228 -8.46 -14.50 2.78
C ASN A 228 -7.14 -15.12 2.31
N LYS A 229 -6.07 -14.32 2.19
CA LYS A 229 -4.80 -14.75 1.59
C LYS A 229 -3.64 -14.84 2.60
N THR A 230 -3.85 -14.46 3.86
CA THR A 230 -2.86 -14.51 4.94
C THR A 230 -3.46 -15.05 6.23
N ASP A 231 -2.60 -15.57 7.12
CA ASP A 231 -3.01 -16.03 8.45
C ASP A 231 -3.06 -14.89 9.49
N ALA A 232 -3.00 -13.62 9.05
CA ALA A 232 -2.94 -12.47 9.95
C ALA A 232 -4.28 -12.18 10.65
N GLY A 233 -5.39 -12.59 10.02
CA GLY A 233 -6.75 -12.42 10.56
C GLY A 233 -7.22 -10.96 10.68
N TRP A 234 -8.45 -10.79 11.14
CA TRP A 234 -9.07 -9.47 11.35
C TRP A 234 -8.40 -8.63 12.44
N GLY A 235 -7.74 -9.25 13.42
CA GLY A 235 -6.96 -8.52 14.43
C GLY A 235 -5.82 -7.69 13.80
N ALA A 236 -5.18 -8.20 12.75
CA ALA A 236 -4.16 -7.46 12.02
C ALA A 236 -4.74 -6.29 11.21
N ALA A 237 -5.97 -6.41 10.70
CA ALA A 237 -6.68 -5.30 10.06
C ALA A 237 -6.93 -4.16 11.04
N LEU A 238 -7.37 -4.46 12.27
CA LEU A 238 -7.57 -3.44 13.31
C LEU A 238 -6.28 -2.70 13.66
N ILE A 239 -5.15 -3.40 13.71
CA ILE A 239 -3.84 -2.77 13.94
C ILE A 239 -3.43 -1.89 12.75
N GLY A 240 -3.69 -2.33 11.51
CA GLY A 240 -3.48 -1.50 10.31
C GLY A 240 -4.31 -0.21 10.35
N ILE A 241 -5.58 -0.30 10.76
CA ILE A 241 -6.47 0.85 10.96
C ILE A 241 -5.93 1.76 12.08
N ALA A 242 -5.51 1.19 13.22
CA ALA A 242 -4.92 1.94 14.32
C ALA A 242 -3.66 2.69 13.88
N PHE A 243 -2.84 2.08 13.03
CA PHE A 243 -1.69 2.75 12.42
C PHE A 243 -2.11 3.95 11.54
N GLY A 244 -3.12 3.77 10.70
CA GLY A 244 -3.69 4.85 9.89
C GLY A 244 -4.21 6.02 10.73
N LEU A 245 -4.97 5.73 11.79
CA LEU A 245 -5.49 6.70 12.75
C LEU A 245 -4.37 7.46 13.46
N ALA A 246 -3.37 6.74 13.98
CA ALA A 246 -2.23 7.35 14.66
C ALA A 246 -1.43 8.26 13.71
N THR A 247 -1.24 7.83 12.45
CA THR A 247 -0.53 8.62 11.44
C THR A 247 -1.29 9.90 11.10
N HIS A 248 -2.63 9.82 10.92
CA HIS A 248 -3.45 11.00 10.66
C HIS A 248 -3.51 11.95 11.87
N ALA A 249 -3.57 11.41 13.09
CA ALA A 249 -3.52 12.23 14.30
C ALA A 249 -2.19 12.99 14.44
N ALA A 250 -1.08 12.39 13.97
CA ALA A 250 0.24 13.03 13.95
C ALA A 250 0.44 13.98 12.76
N LEU A 251 -0.41 13.90 11.72
CA LEU A 251 -0.25 14.62 10.47
C LEU A 251 -0.18 16.14 10.64
N PRO A 252 -0.99 16.81 11.50
CA PRO A 252 -0.89 18.25 11.67
C PRO A 252 0.50 18.71 12.11
N ALA A 253 1.04 18.10 13.17
CA ALA A 253 2.39 18.39 13.65
C ALA A 253 3.45 18.06 12.58
N LEU A 254 3.26 16.97 11.83
CA LEU A 254 4.17 16.60 10.75
C LEU A 254 4.18 17.61 9.60
N THR A 255 3.02 18.18 9.24
CA THR A 255 2.93 19.19 8.18
C THR A 255 3.70 20.47 8.54
N VAL A 256 3.56 20.93 9.79
CA VAL A 256 4.33 22.07 10.29
C VAL A 256 5.81 21.74 10.37
N ARG A 257 6.17 20.53 10.84
CA ARG A 257 7.58 20.19 10.93
C ARG A 257 8.24 20.12 9.56
N LEU A 258 7.57 19.55 8.57
CA LEU A 258 8.10 19.36 7.22
C LEU A 258 7.99 20.60 6.32
N SER A 259 7.45 21.72 6.81
CA SER A 259 7.35 22.95 6.04
C SER A 259 8.66 23.72 5.91
N GLU A 260 9.66 23.43 6.76
CA GLU A 260 10.95 24.13 6.74
C GLU A 260 11.73 23.84 5.44
N PRO A 261 12.37 24.84 4.80
CA PRO A 261 13.10 24.60 3.56
C PRO A 261 14.25 23.60 3.70
N ALA A 262 14.98 23.66 4.82
CA ALA A 262 16.14 22.81 5.06
C ALA A 262 15.76 21.49 5.75
N TRP A 263 16.35 20.38 5.28
CA TRP A 263 16.27 19.09 5.96
C TRP A 263 16.99 19.12 7.30
N THR A 264 16.36 18.56 8.33
CA THR A 264 16.99 18.27 9.61
C THR A 264 17.05 16.77 9.87
N ALA A 265 17.98 16.33 10.73
CA ALA A 265 18.07 14.92 11.12
C ALA A 265 16.76 14.41 11.75
N GLU A 266 16.08 15.26 12.52
CA GLU A 266 14.79 14.94 13.13
C GLU A 266 13.72 14.63 12.07
N MET A 267 13.59 15.44 11.01
CA MET A 267 12.64 15.17 9.93
C MET A 267 12.90 13.84 9.24
N VAL A 268 14.18 13.54 8.98
CA VAL A 268 14.59 12.28 8.37
C VAL A 268 14.23 11.11 9.29
N LEU A 269 14.49 11.24 10.60
CA LEU A 269 14.13 10.22 11.58
C LEU A 269 12.61 10.02 11.69
N LEU A 270 11.82 11.10 11.68
CA LEU A 270 10.35 11.03 11.70
C LEU A 270 9.79 10.29 10.49
N LEU A 271 10.26 10.64 9.28
CA LEU A 271 9.85 9.97 8.05
C LEU A 271 10.32 8.52 8.01
N ALA A 272 11.57 8.26 8.41
CA ALA A 272 12.09 6.89 8.48
C ALA A 272 11.29 6.04 9.48
N ALA A 273 10.95 6.58 10.65
CA ALA A 273 10.12 5.90 11.63
C ALA A 273 8.72 5.59 11.08
N LEU A 274 8.09 6.56 10.40
CA LEU A 274 6.80 6.36 9.76
C LEU A 274 6.87 5.23 8.70
N ILE A 275 7.83 5.31 7.79
CA ILE A 275 7.99 4.39 6.66
C ILE A 275 8.36 2.97 7.13
N LEU A 276 9.25 2.85 8.13
CA LEU A 276 9.81 1.57 8.55
C LEU A 276 9.04 0.91 9.70
N SER A 277 8.18 1.63 10.41
CA SER A 277 7.42 1.05 11.52
C SER A 277 6.58 -0.19 11.15
N PRO A 278 5.95 -0.31 9.97
CA PRO A 278 5.22 -1.53 9.64
C PRO A 278 6.17 -2.70 9.29
N VAL A 279 7.38 -2.39 8.81
CA VAL A 279 8.44 -3.40 8.62
C VAL A 279 8.86 -3.95 9.98
N VAL A 280 9.14 -3.07 10.94
CA VAL A 280 9.51 -3.44 12.31
C VAL A 280 8.38 -4.25 12.96
N GLY A 281 7.13 -3.81 12.84
CA GLY A 281 5.96 -4.54 13.33
C GLY A 281 5.87 -5.96 12.76
N ASN A 282 6.13 -6.12 11.46
CA ASN A 282 6.19 -7.43 10.83
C ASN A 282 7.29 -8.33 11.39
N LEU A 283 8.48 -7.79 11.61
CA LEU A 283 9.60 -8.53 12.17
C LEU A 283 9.30 -8.99 13.60
N LEU A 284 8.75 -8.11 14.43
CA LEU A 284 8.34 -8.43 15.80
C LEU A 284 7.27 -9.52 15.82
N TYR A 285 6.24 -9.42 14.97
CA TYR A 285 5.20 -10.44 14.83
C TYR A 285 5.80 -11.82 14.52
N ARG A 286 6.72 -11.89 13.54
CA ARG A 286 7.39 -13.15 13.18
C ARG A 286 8.25 -13.71 14.30
N LEU A 287 8.93 -12.86 15.07
CA LEU A 287 9.73 -13.29 16.21
C LEU A 287 8.86 -13.88 17.32
N MET A 288 7.69 -13.31 17.58
CA MET A 288 6.73 -13.82 18.56
C MET A 288 6.09 -15.13 18.10
N ALA A 289 5.65 -15.20 16.83
CA ALA A 289 5.01 -16.40 16.27
C ALA A 289 5.94 -17.63 16.19
N ARG A 290 7.27 -17.43 16.16
CA ARG A 290 8.25 -18.54 16.21
C ARG A 290 8.47 -19.10 17.61
N LYS A 291 8.04 -18.40 18.66
CA LYS A 291 8.21 -18.78 20.06
C LYS A 291 6.97 -19.47 20.65
N ALA A 292 5.84 -19.41 19.95
CA ALA A 292 4.61 -20.11 20.27
C ALA A 292 4.58 -21.48 19.58
#